data_AF-A0A951EHF2-F1
#
_entry.id   AF-A0A951EHF2-F1
#
_cell.length_a   1.000
_cell.length_b   1.000
_cell.length_c   1.000
_cell.angle_alpha   90.00
_cell.angle_beta   90.00
_cell.angle_gamma   90.00
#
_symmetry.space_group_name_H-M   'P 1'
#
loop_
_entity.id
_entity.type
_entity.pdbx_description
1 polymer ?
#
loop_
_entity_poly.entity_id
_entity_poly.type
_entity_poly.pdbx_seq_one_letter_code
_entity_poly.pdbx_strand_id
1 'polypeptide(L)' 'MQRGNLDDLLAFVAVGRERSFTKAAAKLGVSQSALSHSMRELEARLGVRLLTR' A
#
# COMPACT_ATOMS: atom_id res chain seq x y z
N MET A 1 8.17 16.93 7.11
CA MET A 1 8.34 15.75 6.24
C MET A 1 7.69 14.56 6.94
N GLN A 2 6.49 14.13 6.52
CA GLN A 2 5.81 12.99 7.15
C GLN A 2 6.46 11.69 6.67
N ARG A 3 7.14 10.99 7.60
CA ARG A 3 7.81 9.69 7.33
C ARG A 3 6.85 8.62 6.78
N GLY A 4 5.55 8.70 7.09
CA GLY A 4 4.54 7.77 6.58
C GLY A 4 4.40 7.76 5.05
N ASN A 5 4.70 8.86 4.35
CA ASN A 5 4.52 8.94 2.89
C ASN A 5 5.39 7.96 2.10
N LEU A 6 6.60 7.70 2.57
CA LEU A 6 7.53 6.86 1.83
C LEU A 6 7.14 5.39 1.97
N ASP A 7 6.71 4.98 3.15
CA ASP A 7 6.24 3.63 3.42
C ASP A 7 4.95 3.33 2.64
N ASP A 8 4.05 4.31 2.50
CA ASP A 8 2.84 4.21 1.66
C ASP A 8 3.20 4.04 0.18
N LEU A 9 4.18 4.79 -0.33
CA LEU A 9 4.64 4.65 -1.72
C LEU A 9 5.32 3.29 -1.97
N LEU A 10 6.12 2.82 -1.01
CA LEU A 10 6.74 1.49 -1.08
C LEU A 10 5.69 0.38 -1.05
N ALA A 11 4.67 0.52 -0.20
CA ALA A 11 3.50 -0.34 -0.15
C ALA A 11 2.80 -0.40 -1.51
N PHE A 12 2.52 0.75 -2.12
CA PHE A 12 1.88 0.83 -3.43
C PHE A 12 2.71 0.13 -4.52
N VAL A 13 4.02 0.40 -4.59
CA VAL A 13 4.91 -0.23 -5.58
C VAL A 13 4.99 -1.74 -5.37
N ALA A 14 5.03 -2.20 -4.12
CA ALA A 14 5.04 -3.63 -3.81
C ALA A 14 3.75 -4.32 -4.26
N VAL A 15 2.58 -3.72 -3.98
CA VAL A 15 1.28 -4.25 -4.41
C VAL A 15 1.17 -4.27 -5.93
N GLY A 16 1.60 -3.19 -6.61
CA GLY A 16 1.59 -3.12 -8.07
C GLY A 16 2.50 -4.16 -8.75
N ARG A 17 3.66 -4.45 -8.16
CA ARG A 17 4.59 -5.48 -8.66
C ARG A 17 4.07 -6.90 -8.43
N GLU A 18 3.63 -7.19 -7.21
CA GLU A 18 3.18 -8.53 -6.83
C GLU A 18 1.78 -8.86 -7.33
N ARG A 19 0.99 -7.84 -7.71
CA ARG A 19 -0.44 -7.93 -8.06
C ARG A 19 -1.26 -8.71 -7.02
N SER A 20 -0.80 -8.70 -5.77
CA SER A 20 -1.36 -9.46 -4.66
C SER A 20 -1.00 -8.79 -3.34
N PHE A 21 -2.02 -8.38 -2.59
CA PHE A 21 -1.85 -7.80 -1.26
C PHE A 21 -1.19 -8.76 -0.28
N THR A 22 -1.49 -10.05 -0.36
CA THR A 22 -0.90 -11.06 0.53
C THR A 22 0.61 -11.21 0.29
N LYS A 23 1.04 -11.28 -0.98
CA LYS A 23 2.47 -11.38 -1.32
C LYS A 23 3.22 -10.10 -1.00
N ALA A 24 2.63 -8.94 -1.30
CA ALA A 24 3.22 -7.65 -0.99
C ALA A 24 3.39 -7.45 0.53
N ALA A 25 2.38 -7.83 1.33
CA ALA A 25 2.44 -7.75 2.78
C ALA A 25 3.54 -8.64 3.36
N ALA A 26 3.63 -9.89 2.88
CA ALA A 26 4.69 -10.81 3.27
C ALA A 26 6.09 -10.27 2.93
N LYS A 27 6.25 -9.62 1.77
CA LYS A 27 7.52 -9.02 1.33
C LYS A 27 7.92 -7.79 2.14
N LEU A 28 6.94 -7.02 2.61
CA LEU A 28 7.15 -5.83 3.42
C LEU A 28 7.21 -6.14 4.93
N GLY A 29 7.02 -7.39 5.34
CA GLY A 29 7.02 -7.79 6.74
C GLY A 29 5.84 -7.24 7.54
N VAL A 30 4.74 -6.88 6.87
CA VAL A 30 3.53 -6.34 7.49
C VAL A 30 2.35 -7.28 7.32
N SER A 31 1.29 -7.08 8.10
CA SER A 31 0.03 -7.79 7.89
C SER A 31 -0.70 -7.26 6.64
N GLN A 32 -1.46 -8.12 5.98
CA GLN A 32 -2.27 -7.73 4.83
C GLN A 32 -3.33 -6.67 5.18
N SER A 33 -3.83 -6.68 6.42
CA SER A 33 -4.73 -5.64 6.94
C SER A 33 -4.04 -4.29 7.08
N ALA A 34 -2.82 -4.23 7.64
CA ALA A 34 -2.04 -3.00 7.76
C ALA A 34 -1.70 -2.42 6.38
N LEU A 35 -1.32 -3.27 5.42
CA LEU A 35 -1.06 -2.86 4.05
C LEU A 35 -2.32 -2.31 3.36
N SER A 36 -3.47 -2.95 3.57
CA SER A 36 -4.75 -2.50 3.03
C SER A 36 -5.22 -1.18 3.63
N HIS A 37 -4.95 -0.97 4.93
CA HIS A 37 -5.25 0.30 5.60
C HIS A 37 -4.38 1.43 5.05
N SER A 38 -3.07 1.22 4.94
CA SER A 38 -2.12 2.18 4.36
C SER A 38 -2.49 2.55 2.92
N MET A 39 -2.97 1.58 2.11
CA MET A 39 -3.47 1.87 0.77
C MET A 39 -4.75 2.69 0.75
N ARG A 40 -5.70 2.42 1.64
CA ARG A 40 -6.89 3.27 1.76
C ARG A 40 -6.55 4.70 2.17
N GLU A 41 -5.62 4.87 3.11
CA GLU A 41 -5.16 6.21 3.52
C GLU A 41 -4.47 6.92 2.36
N LEU A 42 -3.61 6.21 1.61
CA LEU A 42 -2.95 6.78 0.43
C LEU A 42 -3.96 7.21 -0.64
N GLU A 43 -4.95 6.36 -0.96
CA GLU A 43 -6.03 6.68 -1.89
C GLU A 43 -6.87 7.87 -1.42
N ALA A 44 -7.21 7.91 -0.12
CA ALA A 44 -7.99 9.01 0.46
C ALA A 44 -7.24 10.34 0.41
N ARG A 45 -5.92 10.31 0.65
CA ARG A 45 -5.07 11.50 0.60
C ARG A 45 -4.86 12.02 -0.81
N LEU A 46 -4.76 11.13 -1.79
CA LEU A 46 -4.60 11.49 -3.19
C LEU A 46 -5.94 11.78 -3.88
N GLY A 47 -7.07 11.40 -3.27
CA GLY A 47 -8.41 11.56 -3.84
C GLY A 47 -8.66 10.68 -5.07
N VAL A 48 -7.86 9.63 -5.26
CA VAL A 48 -7.92 8.73 -6.42
C VAL A 48 -7.90 7.27 -5.98
N ARG A 49 -8.59 6.40 -6.73
CA ARG A 49 -8.41 4.95 -6.61
C ARG A 49 -7.14 4.56 -7.36
N LEU A 50 -6.18 4.01 -6.63
CA LEU A 50 -4.92 3.55 -7.18
C LEU A 50 -4.99 2.08 -7.61
N LEU A 51 -5.87 1.31 -6.98
CA LEU A 51 -6.02 -0.12 -7.24
C LEU A 51 -7.46 -0.46 -7.63
N THR A 52 -7.63 -0.89 -8.88
CA THR A 52 -8.83 -1.55 -9.37
C THR A 52 -8.60 -3.06 -9.36
N ARG A 53 -9.64 -3.81 -8.95
CA ARG A 53 -9.64 -5.27 -8.84
C ARG A 53 -9.09 -5.97 -10.07
#